data_AF-A0A2A4TXL4-F1
#
_entry.id   AF-A0A2A4TXL4-F1
#
_cell.length_a   1.000
_cell.length_b   1.000
_cell.length_c   1.000
_cell.angle_alpha   90.00
_cell.angle_beta   90.00
_cell.angle_gamma   90.00
#
_symmetry.space_group_name_H-M   'P 1'
#
loop_
_entity.id
_entity.type
_entity.pdbx_description
1 polymer ?
#
loop_
_entity_poly.entity_id
_entity_poly.type
_entity_poly.pdbx_seq_one_letter_code
_entity_poly.pdbx_strand_id
1 'polypeptide(L)'
;MGSLGGLSIDDCEQREIKGKTFYFAVIEKKGLPTTDVLTSVLEAAFDGLPWPKSMRWGKGTKRWVRPLHNILALFNGEVVNVTYANVEANGLTFGHRFLNPDAITVADFADYKTKLNDAHVMLDAADRRASILEQSEKLAADAGLSVKPDEGLLQEVTGLVEWPVVLLGNIDESFMELPPEVLTDTMKVHQKYFSLLKADGSLSANFMTVANQVATDGGKAITLGNERVLRARLSDAKFFWDQDRKSTLRSRCRKLKDIVFHAKLGSLAEKVLRMEQLAGTLADATGADKAQAQMAAHLCKCDLVTGMVTEIPEVQGVIGRYYALNDGLDLAIANAISEHYSPVGPNDVCPTAPVSVAVSLADKIDTLVGFWLIDEKPTGSKDPFALRRAALGVIRLIIENKLRIKLLDVFNKAGGETIAADLLAFFADRLKVHLKSEGVRHDLIDAVFAVGGEDDLVRLLARGEALSAFVGSDDGGNLLAAHKRAANILRIEQKKDGMTYSGTADEALFEQDEEHALFAALNGAGGEGQALAQSEKFEDAMVALAELRGPLDNFFEDVMVNVDDKKVRNNRLLLLSQILMVMGEIADFSKIEG
;
A
#
# COMPACT_ATOMS: atom_id res chain seq x y z
N MET A 1 32.18 20.35 -31.34
CA MET A 1 31.13 19.89 -32.27
C MET A 1 30.68 18.53 -31.78
N GLY A 2 29.55 18.47 -31.06
CA GLY A 2 29.01 17.23 -30.52
C GLY A 2 28.28 16.47 -31.62
N SER A 3 28.68 15.22 -31.87
CA SER A 3 28.00 14.38 -32.84
C SER A 3 26.62 14.02 -32.33
N LEU A 4 25.57 14.44 -33.05
CA LEU A 4 24.29 13.76 -33.00
C LEU A 4 24.50 12.37 -33.62
N GLY A 5 24.70 11.35 -32.77
CA GLY A 5 24.64 9.94 -33.18
C GLY A 5 25.63 9.48 -34.26
N GLY A 6 26.82 10.10 -34.37
CA GLY A 6 27.86 9.66 -35.32
C GLY A 6 27.74 10.20 -36.76
N LEU A 7 26.85 11.16 -37.02
CA LEU A 7 26.75 11.84 -38.33
C LEU A 7 27.74 13.00 -38.45
N SER A 8 28.28 13.19 -39.66
CA SER A 8 29.14 14.32 -40.01
C SER A 8 28.33 15.48 -40.62
N ILE A 9 28.95 16.66 -40.75
CA ILE A 9 28.31 17.81 -41.43
C ILE A 9 28.01 17.49 -42.91
N ASP A 10 28.81 16.63 -43.54
CA ASP A 10 28.63 16.22 -44.93
C ASP A 10 27.39 15.32 -45.12
N ASP A 11 26.89 14.72 -44.04
CA ASP A 11 25.67 13.91 -44.03
C ASP A 11 24.39 14.75 -43.78
N CYS A 12 24.54 16.07 -43.67
CA CYS A 12 23.45 17.00 -43.41
C CYS A 12 23.14 17.85 -44.65
N GLU A 13 21.87 18.06 -44.93
CA GLU A 13 21.43 19.03 -45.94
C GLU A 13 21.39 20.45 -45.34
N GLN A 14 21.79 21.46 -46.12
CA GLN A 14 21.61 22.85 -45.72
C GLN A 14 20.26 23.37 -46.20
N ARG A 15 19.48 23.94 -45.29
CA ARG A 15 18.21 24.62 -45.60
C ARG A 15 18.23 26.04 -45.07
N GLU A 16 17.84 27.00 -45.90
CA GLU A 16 17.62 28.37 -45.47
C GLU A 16 16.24 28.56 -44.85
N ILE A 17 16.20 29.06 -43.62
CA ILE A 17 14.97 29.40 -42.93
C ILE A 17 15.14 30.80 -42.35
N LYS A 18 14.29 31.75 -42.80
CA LYS A 18 14.32 33.17 -42.38
C LYS A 18 15.69 33.85 -42.55
N GLY A 19 16.34 33.61 -43.69
CA GLY A 19 17.63 34.25 -44.04
C GLY A 19 18.83 33.75 -43.23
N LYS A 20 18.72 32.58 -42.58
CA LYS A 20 19.82 31.90 -41.91
C LYS A 20 19.89 30.44 -42.38
N THR A 21 21.10 29.95 -42.60
CA THR A 21 21.37 28.58 -43.03
C THR A 21 21.42 27.63 -41.83
N PHE A 22 20.63 26.57 -41.86
CA PHE A 22 20.61 25.49 -40.88
C PHE A 22 21.00 24.17 -41.54
N TYR A 23 21.70 23.31 -40.80
CA TYR A 23 22.02 21.94 -41.23
C TYR A 23 20.98 20.97 -40.66
N PHE A 24 20.36 20.16 -41.52
CA PHE A 24 19.40 19.13 -41.16
C PHE A 24 20.00 17.76 -41.45
N ALA A 25 19.92 16.84 -40.49
CA ALA A 25 20.19 15.44 -40.74
C ALA A 25 18.88 14.72 -41.12
N VAL A 26 18.79 14.23 -42.36
CA VAL A 26 17.65 13.41 -42.80
C VAL A 26 18.03 11.95 -42.64
N ILE A 27 17.52 11.33 -41.58
CA ILE A 27 17.73 9.90 -41.35
C ILE A 27 16.57 9.15 -42.00
N GLU A 28 16.78 8.68 -43.22
CA GLU A 28 15.85 7.78 -43.90
C GLU A 28 16.12 6.33 -43.49
N LYS A 29 15.19 5.72 -42.75
CA LYS A 29 15.23 4.29 -42.45
C LYS A 29 14.30 3.56 -43.40
N LYS A 30 14.88 2.89 -44.40
CA LYS A 30 14.10 2.03 -45.32
C LYS A 30 13.40 0.93 -44.52
N GLY A 31 12.12 0.71 -44.84
CA GLY A 31 11.38 -0.42 -44.31
C GLY A 31 12.02 -1.74 -44.74
N LEU A 32 12.00 -2.72 -43.84
CA LEU A 32 12.41 -4.10 -44.11
C LEU A 32 11.17 -4.99 -44.22
N PRO A 33 11.25 -6.15 -44.89
CA PRO A 33 10.23 -7.18 -44.80
C PRO A 33 9.90 -7.49 -43.33
N THR A 34 8.62 -7.63 -43.00
CA THR A 34 8.19 -7.84 -41.61
C THR A 34 8.85 -9.06 -40.97
N THR A 35 9.03 -10.15 -41.73
CA THR A 35 9.71 -11.38 -41.29
C THR A 35 11.13 -11.13 -40.79
N ASP A 36 11.87 -10.23 -41.44
CA ASP A 36 13.25 -9.92 -41.11
C ASP A 36 13.35 -9.08 -39.83
N VAL A 37 12.34 -8.24 -39.58
CA VAL A 37 12.23 -7.44 -38.36
C VAL A 37 11.79 -8.32 -37.18
N LEU A 38 10.86 -9.24 -37.41
CA LEU A 38 10.26 -10.08 -36.37
C LEU A 38 11.29 -10.90 -35.61
N THR A 39 12.32 -11.44 -36.25
CA THR A 39 13.39 -12.19 -35.56
C THR A 39 14.02 -11.36 -34.44
N SER A 40 14.47 -10.14 -34.75
CA SER A 40 15.09 -9.26 -33.76
C SER A 40 14.14 -8.80 -32.65
N VAL A 41 12.86 -8.58 -33.00
CA VAL A 41 11.82 -8.20 -32.05
C VAL A 41 11.52 -9.33 -31.07
N LEU A 42 11.38 -10.56 -31.57
CA LEU A 42 11.10 -11.74 -30.75
C LEU A 42 12.29 -12.06 -29.83
N GLU A 43 13.53 -12.01 -30.32
CA GLU A 43 14.72 -12.21 -29.48
C GLU A 43 14.82 -11.18 -28.35
N ALA A 44 14.60 -9.90 -28.66
CA ALA A 44 14.59 -8.84 -27.66
C ALA A 44 13.44 -9.02 -26.65
N ALA A 45 12.25 -9.44 -27.10
CA ALA A 45 11.13 -9.74 -26.24
C ALA A 45 11.44 -10.90 -25.29
N PHE A 46 12.05 -11.98 -25.80
CA PHE A 46 12.49 -13.11 -24.96
C PHE A 46 13.51 -12.67 -23.91
N ASP A 47 14.55 -11.92 -24.30
CA ASP A 47 15.55 -11.40 -23.35
C ASP A 47 14.95 -10.43 -22.31
N GLY A 48 13.87 -9.73 -22.67
CA GLY A 48 13.18 -8.76 -21.82
C GLY A 48 12.15 -9.33 -20.84
N LEU A 49 11.82 -10.63 -20.91
CA LEU A 49 10.81 -11.23 -20.03
C LEU A 49 11.29 -11.29 -18.57
N PRO A 50 10.57 -10.67 -17.62
CA PRO A 50 10.99 -10.63 -16.22
C PRO A 50 10.65 -11.94 -15.51
N TRP A 51 11.68 -12.68 -15.11
CA TRP A 51 11.52 -13.91 -14.34
C TRP A 51 12.04 -13.73 -12.90
N PRO A 52 11.19 -13.90 -11.86
CA PRO A 52 11.61 -13.81 -10.46
C PRO A 52 12.71 -14.82 -10.11
N LYS A 53 12.66 -16.00 -10.73
CA LYS A 53 13.71 -17.02 -10.71
C LYS A 53 13.97 -17.49 -12.13
N SER A 54 15.23 -17.43 -12.54
CA SER A 54 15.69 -17.96 -13.83
C SER A 54 16.88 -18.89 -13.61
N MET A 55 17.09 -19.77 -14.58
CA MET A 55 18.20 -20.71 -14.60
C MET A 55 18.91 -20.70 -15.96
N ARG A 56 20.13 -21.21 -15.97
CA ARG A 56 20.81 -21.69 -17.17
C ARG A 56 20.74 -23.22 -17.18
N TRP A 57 20.71 -23.83 -18.35
CA TRP A 57 20.72 -25.29 -18.46
C TRP A 57 21.72 -25.75 -19.54
N GLY A 58 22.27 -26.96 -19.34
CA GLY A 58 23.30 -27.51 -20.21
C GLY A 58 24.53 -26.62 -20.31
N LYS A 59 24.97 -26.34 -21.54
CA LYS A 59 26.11 -25.45 -21.84
C LYS A 59 25.68 -24.02 -22.25
N GLY A 60 24.38 -23.70 -22.16
CA GLY A 60 23.82 -22.42 -22.62
C GLY A 60 24.07 -21.25 -21.65
N THR A 61 24.20 -20.03 -22.19
CA THR A 61 24.40 -18.80 -21.40
C THR A 61 23.11 -18.01 -21.16
N LYS A 62 22.06 -18.25 -21.98
CA LYS A 62 20.74 -17.63 -21.84
C LYS A 62 20.05 -18.08 -20.55
N ARG A 63 19.33 -17.15 -19.91
CA ARG A 63 18.56 -17.39 -18.68
C ARG A 63 17.09 -17.47 -19.01
N TRP A 64 16.40 -18.51 -18.50
CA TRP A 64 14.96 -18.67 -18.66
C TRP A 64 14.33 -19.25 -17.40
N VAL A 65 13.01 -19.20 -17.27
CA VAL A 65 12.29 -19.72 -16.09
C VAL A 65 12.42 -21.24 -15.94
N ARG A 66 12.50 -21.97 -17.06
CA ARG A 66 12.64 -23.44 -17.19
C ARG A 66 13.35 -23.78 -18.50
N PRO A 67 13.82 -25.03 -18.72
CA PRO A 67 14.34 -25.42 -20.03
C PRO A 67 13.31 -25.16 -21.14
N LEU A 68 13.72 -24.43 -22.19
CA LEU A 68 12.88 -24.16 -23.35
C LEU A 68 12.87 -25.39 -24.26
N HIS A 69 11.68 -25.86 -24.64
CA HIS A 69 11.50 -27.08 -25.44
C HIS A 69 11.01 -26.82 -26.86
N ASN A 70 10.19 -25.77 -27.06
CA ASN A 70 9.56 -25.48 -28.33
C ASN A 70 9.30 -23.98 -28.47
N ILE A 71 9.37 -23.47 -29.71
CA ILE A 71 8.96 -22.11 -30.06
C ILE A 71 7.98 -22.23 -31.24
N LEU A 72 6.71 -21.92 -31.00
CA LEU A 72 5.72 -21.72 -32.06
C LEU A 72 5.76 -20.26 -32.49
N ALA A 73 6.22 -19.98 -33.70
CA ALA A 73 6.22 -18.61 -34.24
C ALA A 73 5.79 -18.62 -35.71
N LEU A 74 4.59 -18.09 -35.97
CA LEU A 74 3.98 -18.04 -37.29
C LEU A 74 3.66 -16.59 -37.67
N PHE A 75 3.88 -16.25 -38.93
CA PHE A 75 3.44 -15.01 -39.55
C PHE A 75 2.78 -15.33 -40.89
N ASN A 76 1.49 -15.01 -41.02
CA ASN A 76 0.68 -15.35 -42.20
C ASN A 76 0.73 -16.84 -42.61
N GLY A 77 0.78 -17.75 -41.62
CA GLY A 77 0.83 -19.19 -41.85
C GLY A 77 2.23 -19.75 -42.16
N GLU A 78 3.26 -18.90 -42.23
CA GLU A 78 4.64 -19.32 -42.43
C GLU A 78 5.45 -19.22 -41.14
N VAL A 79 6.39 -20.13 -40.95
CA VAL A 79 7.29 -20.14 -39.78
C VAL A 79 8.25 -18.96 -39.85
N VAL A 80 8.32 -18.19 -38.78
CA VAL A 80 9.30 -17.11 -38.63
C VAL A 80 10.66 -17.72 -38.33
N ASN A 81 11.69 -17.36 -39.09
CA ASN A 81 13.06 -17.84 -38.89
C ASN A 81 13.69 -17.16 -37.65
N VAL A 82 13.42 -17.71 -36.47
CA VAL A 82 13.99 -17.27 -35.21
C VAL A 82 14.52 -18.47 -34.42
N THR A 83 15.70 -18.31 -33.85
CA THR A 83 16.33 -19.29 -32.97
C THR A 83 16.68 -18.62 -31.67
N TYR A 84 16.13 -19.12 -30.56
CA TYR A 84 16.42 -18.57 -29.24
C TYR A 84 17.00 -19.62 -28.31
N ALA A 85 18.10 -19.25 -27.65
CA ALA A 85 19.01 -20.17 -26.97
C ALA A 85 19.52 -21.26 -27.93
N ASN A 86 18.85 -22.41 -28.01
CA ASN A 86 19.17 -23.52 -28.91
C ASN A 86 17.89 -24.16 -29.50
N VAL A 87 16.77 -23.42 -29.50
CA VAL A 87 15.47 -23.91 -30.00
C VAL A 87 15.10 -23.08 -31.22
N GLU A 88 14.90 -23.76 -32.34
CA GLU A 88 14.42 -23.16 -33.58
C GLU A 88 12.89 -23.05 -33.55
N ALA A 89 12.38 -21.91 -34.00
CA ALA A 89 10.96 -21.76 -34.20
C ALA A 89 10.41 -22.69 -35.28
N ASN A 90 9.19 -23.15 -35.07
CA ASN A 90 8.49 -24.05 -35.95
C ASN A 90 6.97 -23.80 -35.89
N GLY A 91 6.20 -24.60 -36.62
CA GLY A 91 4.74 -24.56 -36.65
C GLY A 91 4.07 -25.61 -35.74
N LEU A 92 4.75 -26.08 -34.69
CA LEU A 92 4.28 -27.14 -33.82
C LEU A 92 3.91 -26.60 -32.43
N THR A 93 2.93 -27.24 -31.82
CA THR A 93 2.60 -27.13 -30.40
C THR A 93 2.35 -28.52 -29.81
N PHE A 94 2.04 -28.59 -28.52
CA PHE A 94 1.78 -29.84 -27.82
C PHE A 94 0.54 -29.69 -26.95
N GLY A 95 -0.25 -30.75 -26.89
CA GLY A 95 -1.39 -30.83 -25.99
C GLY A 95 -0.98 -31.15 -24.56
N HIS A 96 -1.96 -31.57 -23.77
CA HIS A 96 -1.74 -31.91 -22.37
C HIS A 96 -0.76 -33.06 -22.23
N ARG A 97 0.28 -32.87 -21.39
CA ARG A 97 1.42 -33.79 -21.26
C ARG A 97 1.07 -35.26 -21.04
N PHE A 98 -0.05 -35.54 -20.37
CA PHE A 98 -0.48 -36.90 -20.06
C PHE A 98 -1.68 -37.38 -20.88
N LEU A 99 -2.49 -36.45 -21.40
CA LEU A 99 -3.75 -36.80 -22.07
C LEU A 99 -3.59 -36.81 -23.59
N ASN A 100 -2.77 -35.90 -24.14
CA ASN A 100 -2.47 -35.79 -25.57
C ASN A 100 -1.03 -35.24 -25.76
N PRO A 101 0.01 -36.07 -25.58
CA PRO A 101 1.41 -35.62 -25.62
C PRO A 101 1.97 -35.40 -27.04
N ASP A 102 1.24 -35.82 -28.07
CA ASP A 102 1.71 -35.79 -29.44
C ASP A 102 1.84 -34.37 -29.99
N ALA A 103 2.76 -34.18 -30.94
CA ALA A 103 2.96 -32.89 -31.59
C ALA A 103 1.78 -32.53 -32.49
N ILE A 104 1.40 -31.25 -32.46
CA ILE A 104 0.25 -30.69 -33.17
C ILE A 104 0.74 -29.59 -34.10
N THR A 105 0.49 -29.71 -35.40
CA THR A 105 0.77 -28.63 -36.36
C THR A 105 -0.28 -27.55 -36.28
N VAL A 106 0.15 -26.29 -36.30
CA VAL A 106 -0.70 -25.10 -36.17
C VAL A 106 -0.61 -24.26 -37.45
N ALA A 107 -1.74 -23.83 -37.98
CA ALA A 107 -1.81 -22.93 -39.14
C ALA A 107 -1.86 -21.44 -38.73
N ASP A 108 -2.67 -21.11 -37.72
CA ASP A 108 -2.86 -19.76 -37.20
C ASP A 108 -3.32 -19.79 -35.72
N PHE A 109 -3.65 -18.63 -35.16
CA PHE A 109 -4.08 -18.53 -33.76
C PHE A 109 -5.45 -19.18 -33.48
N ALA A 110 -6.38 -19.16 -34.43
CA ALA A 110 -7.70 -19.77 -34.25
C ALA A 110 -7.58 -21.31 -34.25
N ASP A 111 -6.77 -21.85 -35.15
CA ASP A 111 -6.41 -23.27 -35.22
C ASP A 111 -5.64 -23.71 -33.95
N TYR A 112 -4.69 -22.88 -33.48
CA TYR A 112 -3.97 -23.10 -32.22
C TYR A 112 -4.92 -23.27 -31.03
N LYS A 113 -5.84 -22.32 -30.84
CA LYS A 113 -6.80 -22.34 -29.73
C LYS A 113 -7.70 -23.59 -29.79
N THR A 114 -8.22 -23.89 -30.98
CA THR A 114 -9.11 -25.05 -31.18
C THR A 114 -8.38 -26.36 -30.88
N LYS A 115 -7.22 -26.57 -31.49
CA LYS A 115 -6.45 -27.81 -31.33
C LYS A 115 -5.92 -28.02 -29.93
N LEU A 116 -5.53 -26.95 -29.22
CA LEU A 116 -5.16 -27.08 -27.81
C LEU A 116 -6.34 -27.53 -26.95
N ASN A 117 -7.52 -26.95 -27.16
CA ASN A 117 -8.72 -27.37 -26.42
C ASN A 117 -9.06 -28.85 -26.68
N ASP A 118 -9.07 -29.29 -27.95
CA ASP A 118 -9.26 -30.70 -28.32
C ASP A 118 -8.17 -31.61 -27.73
N ALA A 119 -6.97 -31.04 -27.54
CA ALA A 119 -5.83 -31.70 -26.93
C ALA A 119 -5.79 -31.57 -25.38
N HIS A 120 -6.90 -31.23 -24.74
CA HIS A 120 -7.05 -31.06 -23.29
C HIS A 120 -6.19 -29.93 -22.70
N VAL A 121 -6.07 -28.79 -23.38
CA VAL A 121 -5.42 -27.60 -22.86
C VAL A 121 -6.35 -26.41 -23.02
N MET A 122 -6.90 -25.93 -21.90
CA MET A 122 -7.68 -24.68 -21.87
C MET A 122 -6.71 -23.49 -21.87
N LEU A 123 -6.52 -22.88 -23.04
CA LEU A 123 -5.54 -21.80 -23.24
C LEU A 123 -5.83 -20.58 -22.34
N ASP A 124 -7.06 -20.07 -22.38
CA ASP A 124 -7.46 -18.87 -21.66
C ASP A 124 -7.61 -19.15 -20.16
N ALA A 125 -6.93 -18.34 -19.34
CA ALA A 125 -7.01 -18.47 -17.88
C ALA A 125 -8.42 -18.16 -17.33
N ALA A 126 -9.17 -17.28 -18.01
CA ALA A 126 -10.54 -16.96 -17.64
C ALA A 126 -11.46 -18.19 -17.78
N ASP A 127 -11.31 -18.95 -18.87
CA ASP A 127 -12.10 -20.16 -19.13
C ASP A 127 -11.77 -21.25 -18.09
N ARG A 128 -10.48 -21.45 -17.77
CA ARG A 128 -10.05 -22.35 -16.69
C ARG A 128 -10.63 -21.96 -15.35
N ARG A 129 -10.56 -20.67 -14.99
CA ARG A 129 -11.12 -20.14 -13.74
C ARG A 129 -12.62 -20.40 -13.66
N ALA A 130 -13.37 -20.12 -14.74
CA ALA A 130 -14.80 -20.35 -14.81
C ALA A 130 -15.15 -21.84 -14.66
N SER A 131 -14.40 -22.72 -15.34
CA SER A 131 -14.60 -24.18 -15.25
C SER A 131 -14.34 -24.71 -13.84
N ILE A 132 -13.26 -24.27 -13.16
CA ILE A 132 -12.99 -24.65 -11.77
C ILE A 132 -14.14 -24.20 -10.86
N LEU A 133 -14.62 -22.97 -11.02
CA LEU A 133 -15.69 -22.42 -10.20
C LEU A 133 -17.00 -23.20 -10.41
N GLU A 134 -17.42 -23.40 -11.65
CA GLU A 134 -18.65 -24.13 -11.99
C GLU A 134 -18.63 -25.56 -11.44
N GLN A 135 -17.53 -26.29 -11.64
CA GLN A 135 -17.37 -27.64 -11.12
C GLN A 135 -17.38 -27.66 -9.58
N SER A 136 -16.72 -26.70 -8.94
CA SER A 136 -16.65 -26.60 -7.47
C SER A 136 -18.02 -26.27 -6.88
N GLU A 137 -18.73 -25.29 -7.43
CA GLU A 137 -20.07 -24.92 -6.96
C GLU A 137 -21.06 -26.08 -7.12
N LYS A 138 -21.02 -26.76 -8.26
CA LYS A 138 -21.87 -27.94 -8.50
C LYS A 138 -21.60 -29.07 -7.50
N LEU A 139 -20.33 -29.47 -7.34
CA LEU A 139 -19.97 -30.54 -6.41
C LEU A 139 -20.27 -30.18 -4.95
N ALA A 140 -20.12 -28.91 -4.58
CA ALA A 140 -20.46 -28.43 -3.24
C ALA A 140 -21.98 -28.49 -3.02
N ALA A 141 -22.77 -28.00 -3.98
CA ALA A 141 -24.23 -28.03 -3.91
C ALA A 141 -24.78 -29.46 -3.86
N ASP A 142 -24.25 -30.38 -4.65
CA ASP A 142 -24.61 -31.80 -4.63
C ASP A 142 -24.34 -32.45 -3.26
N ALA A 143 -23.37 -31.92 -2.50
CA ALA A 143 -23.06 -32.34 -1.12
C ALA A 143 -23.78 -31.53 -0.04
N GLY A 144 -24.62 -30.54 -0.40
CA GLY A 144 -25.28 -29.64 0.55
C GLY A 144 -24.35 -28.63 1.23
N LEU A 145 -23.24 -28.28 0.57
CA LEU A 145 -22.19 -27.40 1.05
C LEU A 145 -22.00 -26.20 0.12
N SER A 146 -21.19 -25.23 0.54
CA SER A 146 -20.70 -24.14 -0.31
C SER A 146 -19.17 -24.04 -0.28
N VAL A 147 -18.56 -23.49 -1.32
CA VAL A 147 -17.11 -23.29 -1.39
C VAL A 147 -16.75 -22.03 -0.58
N LYS A 148 -15.77 -22.12 0.33
CA LYS A 148 -15.24 -20.93 1.01
C LYS A 148 -14.54 -20.04 -0.01
N PRO A 149 -14.95 -18.76 -0.19
CA PRO A 149 -14.34 -17.88 -1.18
C PRO A 149 -12.85 -17.65 -0.90
N ASP A 150 -12.02 -17.84 -1.93
CA ASP A 150 -10.58 -17.56 -1.88
C ASP A 150 -10.04 -17.26 -3.30
N GLU A 151 -10.12 -15.99 -3.70
CA GLU A 151 -9.68 -15.56 -5.03
C GLU A 151 -8.18 -15.77 -5.27
N GLY A 152 -7.36 -15.66 -4.22
CA GLY A 152 -5.93 -15.88 -4.33
C GLY A 152 -5.61 -17.35 -4.62
N LEU A 153 -6.25 -18.27 -3.90
CA LEU A 153 -6.10 -19.71 -4.17
C LEU A 153 -6.67 -20.08 -5.54
N LEU A 154 -7.85 -19.55 -5.91
CA LEU A 154 -8.45 -19.80 -7.22
C LEU A 154 -7.54 -19.34 -8.36
N GLN A 155 -6.95 -18.16 -8.25
CA GLN A 155 -5.98 -17.65 -9.23
C GLN A 155 -4.74 -18.54 -9.30
N GLU A 156 -4.20 -18.96 -8.15
CA GLU A 156 -3.03 -19.84 -8.10
C GLU A 156 -3.33 -21.19 -8.77
N VAL A 157 -4.41 -21.87 -8.38
CA VAL A 157 -4.82 -23.17 -8.94
C VAL A 157 -5.11 -23.07 -10.43
N THR A 158 -5.76 -21.98 -10.88
CA THR A 158 -5.98 -21.71 -12.31
C THR A 158 -4.67 -21.69 -13.09
N GLY A 159 -3.60 -21.17 -12.50
CA GLY A 159 -2.25 -21.16 -13.09
C GLY A 159 -1.50 -22.49 -13.03
N LEU A 160 -1.94 -23.44 -12.20
CA LEU A 160 -1.27 -24.74 -12.00
C LEU A 160 -1.78 -25.85 -12.93
N VAL A 161 -2.96 -25.68 -13.51
CA VAL A 161 -3.63 -26.70 -14.32
C VAL A 161 -3.94 -26.21 -15.73
N GLU A 162 -3.89 -27.12 -16.69
CA GLU A 162 -4.22 -26.92 -18.10
C GLU A 162 -5.62 -27.47 -18.42
N TRP A 163 -6.03 -28.53 -17.71
CA TRP A 163 -7.35 -29.16 -17.81
C TRP A 163 -7.90 -29.48 -16.41
N PRO A 164 -8.69 -28.58 -15.81
CA PRO A 164 -9.16 -28.73 -14.43
C PRO A 164 -10.22 -29.82 -14.29
N VAL A 165 -10.00 -30.74 -13.36
CA VAL A 165 -10.99 -31.70 -12.86
C VAL A 165 -11.10 -31.54 -11.35
N VAL A 166 -12.22 -30.99 -10.86
CA VAL A 166 -12.45 -30.79 -9.43
C VAL A 166 -12.91 -32.10 -8.80
N LEU A 167 -12.28 -32.47 -7.68
CA LEU A 167 -12.58 -33.68 -6.93
C LEU A 167 -12.91 -33.33 -5.48
N LEU A 168 -13.99 -33.93 -4.98
CA LEU A 168 -14.42 -33.81 -3.58
C LEU A 168 -13.75 -34.91 -2.74
N GLY A 169 -13.12 -34.51 -1.63
CA GLY A 169 -12.57 -35.42 -0.63
C GLY A 169 -13.10 -35.12 0.77
N ASN A 170 -12.76 -35.98 1.71
CA ASN A 170 -13.18 -35.86 3.10
C ASN A 170 -12.06 -36.19 4.10
N ILE A 171 -12.06 -35.50 5.24
CA ILE A 171 -11.22 -35.80 6.40
C ILE A 171 -12.06 -36.35 7.56
N ASP A 172 -11.39 -36.91 8.56
CA ASP A 172 -12.06 -37.39 9.77
C ASP A 172 -12.66 -36.20 10.56
N GLU A 173 -13.90 -36.34 11.07
CA GLU A 173 -14.58 -35.28 11.80
C GLU A 173 -13.83 -34.86 13.09
N SER A 174 -12.98 -35.73 13.65
CA SER A 174 -12.16 -35.39 14.83
C SER A 174 -11.20 -34.22 14.59
N PHE A 175 -10.85 -33.92 13.33
CA PHE A 175 -10.04 -32.74 13.01
C PHE A 175 -10.81 -31.43 13.13
N MET A 176 -12.13 -31.46 13.19
CA MET A 176 -12.95 -30.25 13.34
C MET A 176 -12.83 -29.62 14.74
N GLU A 177 -12.14 -30.28 15.67
CA GLU A 177 -11.72 -29.69 16.95
C GLU A 177 -10.58 -28.66 16.80
N LEU A 178 -9.86 -28.68 15.66
CA LEU A 178 -8.84 -27.69 15.36
C LEU A 178 -9.47 -26.33 15.04
N PRO A 179 -8.78 -25.22 15.36
CA PRO A 179 -9.17 -23.90 14.89
C PRO A 179 -9.41 -23.87 13.37
N PRO A 180 -10.46 -23.20 12.90
CA PRO A 180 -10.76 -23.07 11.46
C PRO A 180 -9.61 -22.54 10.60
N GLU A 181 -8.80 -21.64 11.15
CA GLU A 181 -7.64 -21.05 10.48
C GLU A 181 -6.54 -22.10 10.27
N VAL A 182 -6.28 -22.95 11.27
CA VAL A 182 -5.32 -24.07 11.16
C VAL A 182 -5.75 -25.05 10.07
N LEU A 183 -7.05 -25.40 10.02
CA LEU A 183 -7.60 -26.26 8.98
C LEU A 183 -7.46 -25.63 7.58
N THR A 184 -7.87 -24.36 7.46
CA THR A 184 -7.84 -23.63 6.19
C THR A 184 -6.40 -23.49 5.68
N ASP A 185 -5.46 -23.06 6.52
CA ASP A 185 -4.07 -22.83 6.13
C ASP A 185 -3.37 -24.14 5.77
N THR A 186 -3.64 -25.21 6.52
CA THR A 186 -3.09 -26.54 6.20
C THR A 186 -3.53 -27.01 4.81
N MET A 187 -4.81 -26.83 4.48
CA MET A 187 -5.40 -27.19 3.18
C MET A 187 -4.87 -26.29 2.06
N LYS A 188 -4.89 -24.96 2.26
CA LYS A 188 -4.54 -23.96 1.26
C LYS A 188 -3.05 -23.92 0.97
N VAL A 189 -2.21 -23.72 1.98
CA VAL A 189 -0.79 -23.40 1.80
C VAL A 189 -0.03 -24.62 1.31
N HIS A 190 -0.23 -25.77 1.96
CA HIS A 190 0.55 -26.97 1.67
C HIS A 190 0.01 -27.79 0.50
N GLN A 191 -1.29 -27.74 0.22
CA GLN A 191 -1.94 -28.67 -0.71
C GLN A 191 -2.79 -28.01 -1.79
N LYS A 192 -3.03 -26.70 -1.72
CA LYS A 192 -3.86 -25.95 -2.69
C LYS A 192 -5.29 -26.47 -2.77
N TYR A 193 -5.84 -26.92 -1.63
CA TYR A 193 -7.21 -27.39 -1.53
C TYR A 193 -8.15 -26.25 -1.10
N PHE A 194 -9.38 -26.29 -1.61
CA PHE A 194 -10.45 -25.40 -1.18
C PHE A 194 -11.19 -26.00 -0.01
N SER A 195 -11.40 -25.19 1.04
CA SER A 195 -12.26 -25.56 2.17
C SER A 195 -13.73 -25.36 1.81
N LEU A 196 -14.60 -26.20 2.37
CA LEU A 196 -16.04 -26.09 2.19
C LEU A 196 -16.73 -25.63 3.48
N LEU A 197 -17.87 -24.98 3.33
CA LEU A 197 -18.70 -24.46 4.40
C LEU A 197 -20.04 -25.21 4.45
N LYS A 198 -20.55 -25.39 5.65
CA LYS A 198 -21.92 -25.84 5.92
C LYS A 198 -22.88 -24.66 5.76
N ALA A 199 -24.19 -24.95 5.80
CA ALA A 199 -25.24 -23.95 5.70
C ALA A 199 -25.19 -22.87 6.80
N ASP A 200 -24.61 -23.17 7.96
CA ASP A 200 -24.42 -22.22 9.08
C ASP A 200 -23.15 -21.37 8.96
N GLY A 201 -22.36 -21.55 7.89
CA GLY A 201 -21.09 -20.87 7.67
C GLY A 201 -19.89 -21.48 8.37
N SER A 202 -20.06 -22.55 9.16
CA SER A 202 -18.94 -23.29 9.75
C SER A 202 -18.23 -24.17 8.72
N LEU A 203 -16.96 -24.52 8.96
CA LEU A 203 -16.22 -25.40 8.07
C LEU A 203 -16.80 -26.82 8.06
N SER A 204 -16.77 -27.45 6.88
CA SER A 204 -17.04 -28.87 6.70
C SER A 204 -15.74 -29.69 6.80
N ALA A 205 -15.87 -30.98 7.10
CA ALA A 205 -14.80 -31.98 6.96
C ALA A 205 -14.51 -32.31 5.48
N ASN A 206 -15.26 -31.74 4.54
CA ASN A 206 -15.02 -31.88 3.12
C ASN A 206 -14.06 -30.80 2.59
N PHE A 207 -13.28 -31.19 1.59
CA PHE A 207 -12.39 -30.29 0.85
C PHE A 207 -12.45 -30.60 -0.64
N MET A 208 -12.00 -29.65 -1.47
CA MET A 208 -11.85 -29.87 -2.91
C MET A 208 -10.41 -29.74 -3.35
N THR A 209 -10.00 -30.62 -4.25
CA THR A 209 -8.72 -30.57 -4.96
C THR A 209 -8.98 -30.49 -6.45
N VAL A 210 -8.05 -29.86 -7.19
CA VAL A 210 -8.15 -29.74 -8.65
C VAL A 210 -7.06 -30.57 -9.28
N ALA A 211 -7.46 -31.68 -9.91
CA ALA A 211 -6.56 -32.51 -10.68
C ALA A 211 -6.35 -31.93 -12.08
N ASN A 212 -5.13 -32.05 -12.60
CA ASN A 212 -4.80 -31.77 -14.00
C ASN A 212 -4.87 -33.05 -14.85
N GLN A 213 -5.87 -33.90 -14.60
CA GLN A 213 -6.00 -35.18 -15.29
C GLN A 213 -7.43 -35.73 -15.17
N VAL A 214 -7.91 -36.36 -16.24
CA VAL A 214 -9.12 -37.18 -16.24
C VAL A 214 -8.76 -38.61 -15.84
N ALA A 215 -9.14 -39.03 -14.64
CA ALA A 215 -8.89 -40.38 -14.14
C ALA A 215 -9.96 -41.38 -14.60
N THR A 216 -9.54 -42.59 -14.96
CA THR A 216 -10.44 -43.65 -15.46
C THR A 216 -11.40 -44.21 -14.41
N ASP A 217 -11.10 -44.03 -13.12
CA ASP A 217 -11.92 -44.45 -11.99
C ASP A 217 -12.84 -43.34 -11.45
N GLY A 218 -12.96 -42.23 -12.19
CA GLY A 218 -13.71 -41.04 -11.77
C GLY A 218 -12.99 -40.22 -10.68
N GLY A 219 -11.68 -40.43 -10.48
CA GLY A 219 -10.86 -39.66 -9.53
C GLY A 219 -10.73 -40.31 -8.14
N LYS A 220 -11.30 -41.50 -7.92
CA LYS A 220 -11.31 -42.16 -6.60
C LYS A 220 -9.91 -42.36 -6.02
N ALA A 221 -8.97 -42.88 -6.80
CA ALA A 221 -7.59 -43.07 -6.36
C ALA A 221 -6.88 -41.74 -6.07
N ILE A 222 -7.16 -40.71 -6.86
CA ILE A 222 -6.62 -39.35 -6.64
C ILE A 222 -7.16 -38.80 -5.32
N THR A 223 -8.48 -38.82 -5.13
CA THR A 223 -9.12 -38.36 -3.88
C THR A 223 -8.54 -39.09 -2.67
N LEU A 224 -8.48 -40.43 -2.69
CA LEU A 224 -7.95 -41.22 -1.57
C LEU A 224 -6.48 -40.87 -1.25
N GLY A 225 -5.66 -40.63 -2.29
CA GLY A 225 -4.29 -40.18 -2.12
C GLY A 225 -4.20 -38.82 -1.43
N ASN A 226 -4.99 -37.84 -1.89
CA ASN A 226 -5.04 -36.50 -1.30
C ASN A 226 -5.57 -36.53 0.15
N GLU A 227 -6.59 -37.33 0.44
CA GLU A 227 -7.10 -37.56 1.80
C GLU A 227 -6.03 -38.13 2.73
N ARG A 228 -5.24 -39.10 2.26
CA ARG A 228 -4.15 -39.69 3.05
C ARG A 228 -3.08 -38.65 3.38
N VAL A 229 -2.70 -37.83 2.42
CA VAL A 229 -1.70 -36.76 2.63
C VAL A 229 -2.22 -35.72 3.61
N LEU A 230 -3.47 -35.28 3.45
CA LEU A 230 -4.08 -34.28 4.33
C LEU A 230 -4.26 -34.81 5.75
N ARG A 231 -4.71 -36.05 5.91
CA ARG A 231 -4.86 -36.70 7.22
C ARG A 231 -3.55 -36.72 8.00
N ALA A 232 -2.42 -37.00 7.34
CA ALA A 232 -1.11 -36.99 7.99
C ALA A 232 -0.77 -35.58 8.51
N ARG A 233 -0.95 -34.55 7.68
CA ARG A 233 -0.69 -33.15 8.07
C ARG A 233 -1.59 -32.67 9.20
N LEU A 234 -2.88 -32.99 9.14
CA LEU A 234 -3.82 -32.61 10.19
C LEU A 234 -3.60 -33.38 11.50
N SER A 235 -3.08 -34.60 11.43
CA SER A 235 -2.64 -35.34 12.62
C SER A 235 -1.49 -34.64 13.33
N ASP A 236 -0.51 -34.12 12.56
CA ASP A 236 0.60 -33.35 13.11
C ASP A 236 0.10 -32.04 13.75
N ALA A 237 -0.77 -31.30 13.05
CA ALA A 237 -1.39 -30.09 13.60
C ALA A 237 -2.18 -30.39 14.89
N LYS A 238 -2.99 -31.46 14.91
CA LYS A 238 -3.73 -31.89 16.10
C LYS A 238 -2.81 -32.25 17.26
N PHE A 239 -1.71 -32.95 16.98
CA PHE A 239 -0.71 -33.25 18.00
C PHE A 239 -0.17 -31.96 18.65
N PHE A 240 0.22 -30.96 17.85
CA PHE A 240 0.71 -29.69 18.38
C PHE A 240 -0.37 -28.92 19.15
N TRP A 241 -1.59 -28.86 18.63
CA TRP A 241 -2.74 -28.24 19.31
C TRP A 241 -2.98 -28.85 20.70
N ASP A 242 -3.06 -30.18 20.78
CA ASP A 242 -3.32 -30.90 22.03
C ASP A 242 -2.12 -30.80 22.99
N GLN A 243 -0.89 -30.80 22.46
CA GLN A 243 0.32 -30.66 23.26
C GLN A 243 0.49 -29.24 23.80
N ASP A 244 0.21 -28.21 23.00
CA ASP A 244 0.43 -26.83 23.38
C ASP A 244 -0.53 -26.36 24.47
N ARG A 245 -1.78 -26.83 24.43
CA ARG A 245 -2.82 -26.52 25.44
C ARG A 245 -2.56 -27.08 26.83
N LYS A 246 -1.54 -27.94 26.99
CA LYS A 246 -1.09 -28.45 28.30
C LYS A 246 -0.25 -27.43 29.08
N SER A 247 0.17 -26.33 28.45
CA SER A 247 0.99 -25.29 29.09
C SER A 247 0.46 -23.91 28.73
N THR A 248 0.26 -23.08 29.75
CA THR A 248 -0.31 -21.74 29.56
C THR A 248 0.60 -20.84 28.72
N LEU A 249 0.03 -19.88 28.00
CA LEU A 249 0.77 -18.85 27.26
C LEU A 249 1.75 -18.12 28.17
N ARG A 250 1.32 -17.74 29.37
CA ARG A 250 2.16 -17.02 30.32
C ARG A 250 3.43 -17.80 30.69
N SER A 251 3.34 -19.13 30.79
CA SER A 251 4.51 -19.97 31.08
C SER A 251 5.58 -19.91 29.98
N ARG A 252 5.18 -19.55 28.75
CA ARG A 252 6.03 -19.54 27.56
C ARG A 252 6.78 -18.23 27.36
N CYS A 253 6.34 -17.14 27.98
CA CYS A 253 6.92 -15.81 27.74
C CYS A 253 8.42 -15.73 28.08
N ARG A 254 8.92 -16.56 29.02
CA ARG A 254 10.35 -16.67 29.32
C ARG A 254 11.19 -17.19 28.14
N LYS A 255 10.61 -17.98 27.22
CA LYS A 255 11.31 -18.51 26.04
C LYS A 255 11.52 -17.45 24.96
N LEU A 256 10.81 -16.32 25.02
CA LEU A 256 10.98 -15.22 24.07
C LEU A 256 12.37 -14.56 24.17
N LYS A 257 13.09 -14.78 25.28
CA LYS A 257 14.48 -14.32 25.44
C LYS A 257 15.44 -15.01 24.46
N ASP A 258 15.08 -16.22 24.02
CA ASP A 258 15.92 -17.04 23.13
C ASP A 258 15.71 -16.66 21.65
N ILE A 259 14.72 -15.79 21.36
CA ILE A 259 14.42 -15.26 20.03
C ILE A 259 15.03 -13.86 19.92
N VAL A 260 15.98 -13.69 19.00
CA VAL A 260 16.53 -12.37 18.67
C VAL A 260 15.48 -11.58 17.88
N PHE A 261 15.05 -10.44 18.41
CA PHE A 261 14.21 -9.51 17.65
C PHE A 261 15.06 -8.74 16.63
N HIS A 262 16.17 -8.17 17.10
CA HIS A 262 17.18 -7.55 16.25
C HIS A 262 18.52 -7.48 16.99
N ALA A 263 19.64 -7.64 16.28
CA ALA A 263 20.97 -7.68 16.91
C ALA A 263 21.29 -6.45 17.77
N LYS A 264 20.75 -5.28 17.40
CA LYS A 264 20.92 -4.01 18.14
C LYS A 264 19.77 -3.66 19.10
N LEU A 265 18.63 -4.37 19.03
CA LEU A 265 17.44 -4.07 19.85
C LEU A 265 17.10 -5.18 20.86
N GLY A 266 17.91 -6.25 20.85
CA GLY A 266 17.82 -7.35 21.79
C GLY A 266 16.85 -8.45 21.37
N SER A 267 16.32 -9.11 22.38
CA SER A 267 15.42 -10.25 22.30
C SER A 267 13.96 -9.83 22.15
N LEU A 268 13.11 -10.78 21.75
CA LEU A 268 11.68 -10.56 21.67
C LEU A 268 11.05 -10.37 23.05
N ALA A 269 11.62 -10.96 24.11
CA ALA A 269 11.21 -10.69 25.48
C ALA A 269 11.38 -9.20 25.86
N GLU A 270 12.51 -8.59 25.49
CA GLU A 270 12.77 -7.17 25.76
C GLU A 270 11.82 -6.27 24.97
N LYS A 271 11.52 -6.62 23.72
CA LYS A 271 10.49 -5.94 22.93
C LYS A 271 9.12 -6.00 23.59
N VAL A 272 8.68 -7.17 24.03
CA VAL A 272 7.38 -7.35 24.69
C VAL A 272 7.27 -6.51 25.96
N LEU A 273 8.35 -6.38 26.74
CA LEU A 273 8.34 -5.52 27.94
C LEU A 273 8.19 -4.03 27.60
N ARG A 274 8.83 -3.56 26.53
CA ARG A 274 8.64 -2.18 26.04
C ARG A 274 7.21 -1.97 25.53
N MET A 275 6.68 -2.94 24.78
CA MET A 275 5.29 -2.92 24.31
C MET A 275 4.29 -2.90 25.46
N GLU A 276 4.51 -3.67 26.53
CA GLU A 276 3.65 -3.67 27.73
C GLU A 276 3.57 -2.29 28.36
N GLN A 277 4.71 -1.63 28.57
CA GLN A 277 4.75 -0.27 29.12
C GLN A 277 4.05 0.75 28.21
N LEU A 278 4.28 0.65 26.91
CA LEU A 278 3.71 1.55 25.92
C LEU A 278 2.19 1.34 25.76
N ALA A 279 1.72 0.10 25.72
CA ALA A 279 0.28 -0.23 25.68
C ALA A 279 -0.45 0.32 26.91
N GLY A 280 0.16 0.20 28.10
CA GLY A 280 -0.38 0.78 29.33
C GLY A 280 -0.40 2.31 29.35
N THR A 281 0.47 2.96 28.55
CA THR A 281 0.48 4.41 28.35
C THR A 281 -0.57 4.86 27.35
N LEU A 282 -0.84 4.05 26.33
CA LEU A 282 -1.83 4.30 25.29
C LEU A 282 -3.27 3.98 25.73
N ALA A 283 -3.45 3.33 26.88
CA ALA A 283 -4.75 2.94 27.40
C ALA A 283 -5.71 4.13 27.55
N ASP A 284 -5.23 5.25 28.11
CA ASP A 284 -6.07 6.44 28.32
C ASP A 284 -6.57 7.04 26.98
N ALA A 285 -5.68 7.11 25.98
CA ALA A 285 -6.03 7.68 24.67
C ALA A 285 -6.94 6.78 23.84
N THR A 286 -6.91 5.47 24.08
CA THR A 286 -7.73 4.47 23.38
C THR A 286 -9.02 4.12 24.12
N GLY A 287 -9.15 4.52 25.38
CA GLY A 287 -10.25 4.09 26.27
C GLY A 287 -10.12 2.63 26.73
N ALA A 288 -8.93 2.04 26.63
CA ALA A 288 -8.69 0.65 27.05
C ALA A 288 -8.54 0.54 28.56
N ASP A 289 -8.93 -0.61 29.13
CA ASP A 289 -8.48 -0.95 30.48
C ASP A 289 -6.97 -1.16 30.46
N LYS A 290 -6.25 -0.38 31.28
CA LYS A 290 -4.79 -0.38 31.32
C LYS A 290 -4.21 -1.76 31.67
N ALA A 291 -4.82 -2.47 32.61
CA ALA A 291 -4.31 -3.78 33.05
C ALA A 291 -4.52 -4.83 31.95
N GLN A 292 -5.66 -4.81 31.25
CA GLN A 292 -5.92 -5.66 30.10
C GLN A 292 -4.98 -5.36 28.94
N ALA A 293 -4.72 -4.08 28.62
CA ALA A 293 -3.78 -3.68 27.57
C ALA A 293 -2.34 -4.14 27.87
N GLN A 294 -1.89 -3.97 29.12
CA GLN A 294 -0.58 -4.46 29.56
C GLN A 294 -0.50 -5.99 29.49
N MET A 295 -1.51 -6.70 29.98
CA MET A 295 -1.53 -8.16 29.96
C MET A 295 -1.56 -8.71 28.52
N ALA A 296 -2.38 -8.13 27.65
CA ALA A 296 -2.43 -8.51 26.24
C ALA A 296 -1.09 -8.27 25.54
N ALA A 297 -0.47 -7.10 25.72
CA ALA A 297 0.86 -6.82 25.18
C ALA A 297 1.92 -7.80 25.70
N HIS A 298 1.89 -8.13 26.99
CA HIS A 298 2.81 -9.10 27.58
C HIS A 298 2.71 -10.51 26.97
N LEU A 299 1.51 -10.90 26.54
CA LEU A 299 1.21 -12.25 26.05
C LEU A 299 1.19 -12.37 24.52
N CYS A 300 1.06 -11.26 23.79
CA CYS A 300 0.72 -11.25 22.36
C CYS A 300 1.68 -11.98 21.44
N LYS A 301 2.92 -12.20 21.87
CA LYS A 301 3.96 -12.92 21.09
C LYS A 301 4.36 -14.25 21.72
N CYS A 302 3.72 -14.68 22.81
CA CYS A 302 4.09 -15.92 23.51
C CYS A 302 3.67 -17.20 22.74
N ASP A 303 2.86 -17.06 21.70
CA ASP A 303 2.51 -18.15 20.78
C ASP A 303 3.63 -18.47 19.77
N LEU A 304 4.56 -17.55 19.49
CA LEU A 304 5.70 -17.78 18.57
C LEU A 304 6.64 -18.92 19.00
N VAL A 305 6.57 -19.33 20.26
CA VAL A 305 7.34 -20.45 20.84
C VAL A 305 6.48 -21.71 21.04
N THR A 306 5.33 -21.77 20.37
CA THR A 306 4.43 -22.95 20.36
C THR A 306 4.82 -23.91 19.25
N GLY A 307 4.47 -25.18 19.43
CA GLY A 307 4.64 -26.18 18.38
C GLY A 307 3.79 -25.82 17.16
N MET A 308 2.57 -25.33 17.39
CA MET A 308 1.68 -24.92 16.29
C MET A 308 2.29 -23.83 15.40
N VAL A 309 2.84 -22.74 15.96
CA VAL A 309 3.47 -21.69 15.13
C VAL A 309 4.77 -22.17 14.49
N THR A 310 5.46 -23.14 15.09
CA THR A 310 6.64 -23.74 14.48
C THR A 310 6.28 -24.54 13.22
N GLU A 311 5.15 -25.26 13.24
CA GLU A 311 4.66 -26.03 12.09
C GLU A 311 3.93 -25.16 11.06
N ILE A 312 3.12 -24.21 11.52
CA ILE A 312 2.27 -23.34 10.69
C ILE A 312 2.49 -21.88 11.13
N PRO A 313 3.54 -21.20 10.64
CA PRO A 313 3.84 -19.81 11.00
C PRO A 313 2.74 -18.80 10.64
N GLU A 314 1.86 -19.15 9.69
CA GLU A 314 0.75 -18.33 9.22
C GLU A 314 -0.29 -18.06 10.32
N VAL A 315 -0.43 -18.95 11.31
CA VAL A 315 -1.43 -18.80 12.40
C VAL A 315 -0.92 -18.04 13.62
N GLN A 316 0.24 -17.39 13.53
CA GLN A 316 0.75 -16.55 14.61
C GLN A 316 -0.23 -15.41 14.97
N GLY A 317 -0.26 -15.01 16.23
CA GLY A 317 -1.29 -14.15 16.82
C GLY A 317 -2.62 -14.88 16.99
N VAL A 318 -3.17 -15.42 15.90
CA VAL A 318 -4.48 -16.11 15.87
C VAL A 318 -4.50 -17.29 16.82
N ILE A 319 -3.50 -18.17 16.76
CA ILE A 319 -3.43 -19.30 17.68
C ILE A 319 -3.19 -18.85 19.13
N GLY A 320 -2.47 -17.74 19.33
CA GLY A 320 -2.35 -17.08 20.62
C GLY A 320 -3.69 -16.74 21.25
N ARG A 321 -4.66 -16.23 20.47
CA ARG A 321 -6.03 -15.99 20.97
C ARG A 321 -6.68 -17.26 21.50
N TYR A 322 -6.60 -18.36 20.76
CA TYR A 322 -7.19 -19.63 21.19
C TYR A 322 -6.56 -20.17 22.47
N TYR A 323 -5.24 -20.07 22.60
CA TYR A 323 -4.55 -20.48 23.82
C TYR A 323 -4.87 -19.56 25.01
N ALA A 324 -5.03 -18.25 24.78
CA ALA A 324 -5.47 -17.31 25.81
C ALA A 324 -6.86 -17.65 26.35
N LEU A 325 -7.80 -17.98 25.46
CA LEU A 325 -9.14 -18.42 25.85
C LEU A 325 -9.11 -19.78 26.59
N ASN A 326 -8.28 -20.71 26.14
CA ASN A 326 -8.07 -22.00 26.82
C ASN A 326 -7.51 -21.81 28.24
N ASP A 327 -6.68 -20.78 28.44
CA ASP A 327 -6.11 -20.41 29.74
C ASP A 327 -7.09 -19.62 30.64
N GLY A 328 -8.31 -19.34 30.15
CA GLY A 328 -9.36 -18.62 30.89
C GLY A 328 -9.21 -17.10 30.90
N LEU A 329 -8.45 -16.53 29.95
CA LEU A 329 -8.32 -15.07 29.83
C LEU A 329 -9.54 -14.43 29.16
N ASP A 330 -9.79 -13.16 29.48
CA ASP A 330 -10.90 -12.39 28.92
C ASP A 330 -10.80 -12.28 27.39
N LEU A 331 -11.97 -12.24 26.74
CA LEU A 331 -12.07 -12.12 25.29
C LEU A 331 -11.36 -10.87 24.73
N ALA A 332 -11.38 -9.75 25.45
CA ALA A 332 -10.68 -8.53 25.05
C ALA A 332 -9.15 -8.72 24.96
N ILE A 333 -8.58 -9.46 25.92
CA ILE A 333 -7.15 -9.81 25.93
C ILE A 333 -6.84 -10.78 24.79
N ALA A 334 -7.66 -11.82 24.65
CA ALA A 334 -7.47 -12.83 23.62
C ALA A 334 -7.57 -12.24 22.20
N ASN A 335 -8.54 -11.37 21.94
CA ASN A 335 -8.67 -10.67 20.65
C ASN A 335 -7.47 -9.75 20.39
N ALA A 336 -7.03 -8.98 21.38
CA ALA A 336 -5.85 -8.12 21.25
C ALA A 336 -4.56 -8.91 20.94
N ILE A 337 -4.42 -10.13 21.48
CA ILE A 337 -3.33 -11.05 21.13
C ILE A 337 -3.39 -11.43 19.63
N SER A 338 -4.57 -11.70 19.07
CA SER A 338 -4.69 -11.99 17.63
C SER A 338 -4.48 -10.76 16.75
N GLU A 339 -4.99 -9.62 17.18
CA GLU A 339 -5.15 -8.42 16.35
C GLU A 339 -3.93 -7.48 16.39
N HIS A 340 -2.93 -7.72 17.24
CA HIS A 340 -1.80 -6.79 17.43
C HIS A 340 -0.97 -6.54 16.16
N TYR A 341 -0.96 -7.48 15.21
CA TYR A 341 -0.33 -7.27 13.90
C TYR A 341 -1.16 -6.37 12.99
N SER A 342 -2.49 -6.38 13.11
CA SER A 342 -3.41 -5.63 12.25
C SER A 342 -3.47 -4.15 12.59
N PRO A 343 -3.62 -3.24 11.62
CA PRO A 343 -3.63 -3.53 10.18
C PRO A 343 -2.20 -3.73 9.64
N VAL A 344 -2.02 -4.76 8.81
CA VAL A 344 -0.72 -5.11 8.16
C VAL A 344 -0.52 -4.34 6.85
N GLY A 345 -1.60 -3.91 6.20
CA GLY A 345 -1.58 -3.23 4.91
C GLY A 345 -2.78 -2.31 4.71
N PRO A 346 -2.92 -1.67 3.54
CA PRO A 346 -3.99 -0.70 3.28
C PRO A 346 -5.39 -1.32 3.26
N ASN A 347 -5.52 -2.59 2.88
CA ASN A 347 -6.81 -3.28 2.76
C ASN A 347 -7.11 -4.19 3.96
N ASP A 348 -6.23 -4.24 4.96
CA ASP A 348 -6.44 -5.06 6.15
C ASP A 348 -7.45 -4.41 7.09
N VAL A 349 -8.15 -5.22 7.89
CA VAL A 349 -9.12 -4.74 8.88
C VAL A 349 -8.37 -4.00 9.99
N CYS A 350 -8.79 -2.77 10.27
CA CYS A 350 -8.26 -2.01 11.39
C CYS A 350 -8.99 -2.43 12.68
N PRO A 351 -8.28 -2.83 13.75
CA PRO A 351 -8.91 -3.12 15.03
C PRO A 351 -9.64 -1.88 15.57
N THR A 352 -10.80 -2.11 16.21
CA THR A 352 -11.61 -1.06 16.83
C THR A 352 -11.81 -1.23 18.33
N ALA A 353 -11.57 -2.44 18.85
CA ALA A 353 -11.63 -2.69 20.28
C ALA A 353 -10.48 -1.95 21.00
N PRO A 354 -10.75 -1.18 22.08
CA PRO A 354 -9.73 -0.36 22.74
C PRO A 354 -8.44 -1.09 23.10
N VAL A 355 -8.53 -2.29 23.68
CA VAL A 355 -7.37 -3.11 24.07
C VAL A 355 -6.55 -3.51 22.84
N SER A 356 -7.20 -3.95 21.75
CA SER A 356 -6.53 -4.32 20.50
C SER A 356 -5.82 -3.13 19.85
N VAL A 357 -6.48 -1.97 19.83
CA VAL A 357 -5.92 -0.72 19.30
C VAL A 357 -4.67 -0.32 20.09
N ALA A 358 -4.73 -0.36 21.42
CA ALA A 358 -3.59 -0.02 22.28
C ALA A 358 -2.38 -0.93 22.06
N VAL A 359 -2.60 -2.25 21.99
CA VAL A 359 -1.51 -3.23 21.80
C VAL A 359 -0.93 -3.16 20.38
N SER A 360 -1.78 -2.95 19.38
CA SER A 360 -1.35 -2.82 17.98
C SER A 360 -0.53 -1.54 17.75
N LEU A 361 -0.97 -0.41 18.33
CA LEU A 361 -0.18 0.83 18.33
C LEU A 361 1.16 0.60 19.04
N ALA A 362 1.16 -0.05 20.20
CA ALA A 362 2.39 -0.32 20.94
C ALA A 362 3.41 -1.16 20.14
N ASP A 363 2.97 -2.22 19.45
CA ASP A 363 3.89 -3.06 18.65
C ASP A 363 4.54 -2.29 17.51
N LYS A 364 3.73 -1.49 16.79
CA LYS A 364 4.19 -0.73 15.62
C LYS A 364 5.06 0.45 16.02
N ILE A 365 4.68 1.19 17.06
CA ILE A 365 5.45 2.34 17.56
C ILE A 365 6.77 1.88 18.18
N ASP A 366 6.80 0.81 18.99
CA ASP A 366 8.05 0.23 19.51
C ASP A 366 9.00 -0.13 18.37
N THR A 367 8.48 -0.75 17.31
CA THR A 367 9.27 -1.10 16.14
C THR A 367 9.81 0.16 15.46
N LEU A 368 8.98 1.14 15.17
CA LEU A 368 9.40 2.38 14.51
C LEU A 368 10.45 3.14 15.32
N VAL A 369 10.23 3.32 16.61
CA VAL A 369 11.18 4.00 17.51
C VAL A 369 12.49 3.22 17.59
N GLY A 370 12.42 1.90 17.78
CA GLY A 370 13.60 1.03 17.83
C GLY A 370 14.45 1.13 16.56
N PHE A 371 13.84 1.02 15.38
CA PHE A 371 14.57 1.09 14.10
C PHE A 371 15.13 2.49 13.81
N TRP A 372 14.48 3.56 14.29
CA TRP A 372 15.03 4.92 14.22
C TRP A 372 16.25 5.10 15.12
N LEU A 373 16.22 4.55 16.34
CA LEU A 373 17.33 4.64 17.31
C LEU A 373 18.62 3.95 16.82
N ILE A 374 18.50 2.92 15.98
CA ILE A 374 19.64 2.17 15.45
C ILE A 374 20.05 2.58 14.03
N ASP A 375 19.42 3.64 13.51
CA ASP A 375 19.62 4.20 12.17
C ASP A 375 19.39 3.21 11.02
N GLU A 376 18.40 2.33 11.15
CA GLU A 376 18.00 1.35 10.11
C GLU A 376 16.66 1.73 9.48
N LYS A 377 16.61 2.98 9.00
CA LYS A 377 15.44 3.63 8.40
C LYS A 377 15.19 3.12 6.96
N PRO A 378 13.94 3.20 6.46
CA PRO A 378 13.67 2.83 5.07
C PRO A 378 14.33 3.82 4.10
N THR A 379 14.87 3.31 3.00
CA THR A 379 15.49 4.12 1.93
C THR A 379 14.57 4.19 0.71
N GLY A 380 14.82 5.12 -0.22
CA GLY A 380 13.96 5.31 -1.41
C GLY A 380 13.54 4.01 -2.09
N SER A 381 14.47 3.10 -2.35
CA SER A 381 14.23 1.82 -3.04
C SER A 381 14.04 0.60 -2.13
N LYS A 382 14.26 0.70 -0.81
CA LYS A 382 14.22 -0.47 0.09
C LYS A 382 13.59 -0.16 1.44
N ASP A 383 12.69 -1.06 1.85
CA ASP A 383 12.11 -1.09 3.19
C ASP A 383 12.13 -2.54 3.72
N PRO A 384 13.31 -3.06 4.12
CA PRO A 384 13.49 -4.46 4.48
C PRO A 384 12.70 -4.89 5.72
N PHE A 385 12.38 -3.94 6.61
CA PHE A 385 11.67 -4.19 7.87
C PHE A 385 10.22 -3.73 7.85
N ALA A 386 9.70 -3.37 6.66
CA ALA A 386 8.32 -2.93 6.47
C ALA A 386 7.89 -1.72 7.33
N LEU A 387 8.81 -0.79 7.60
CA LEU A 387 8.60 0.39 8.45
C LEU A 387 7.58 1.35 7.85
N ARG A 388 7.49 1.45 6.51
CA ARG A 388 6.43 2.23 5.84
C ARG A 388 5.05 1.64 6.09
N ARG A 389 4.94 0.30 6.12
CA ARG A 389 3.68 -0.40 6.43
C ARG A 389 3.33 -0.25 7.90
N ALA A 390 4.30 -0.34 8.81
CA ALA A 390 4.08 -0.11 10.24
C ALA A 390 3.57 1.31 10.51
N ALA A 391 4.19 2.34 9.91
CA ALA A 391 3.74 3.73 10.05
C ALA A 391 2.35 3.96 9.46
N LEU A 392 2.04 3.40 8.28
CA LEU A 392 0.68 3.42 7.74
C LEU A 392 -0.32 2.76 8.71
N GLY A 393 0.06 1.64 9.33
CA GLY A 393 -0.81 0.98 10.30
C GLY A 393 -1.11 1.84 11.52
N VAL A 394 -0.11 2.57 12.05
CA VAL A 394 -0.32 3.53 13.15
C VAL A 394 -1.23 4.69 12.71
N ILE A 395 -1.01 5.24 11.52
CA ILE A 395 -1.85 6.31 10.95
C ILE A 395 -3.31 5.85 10.87
N ARG A 396 -3.56 4.66 10.30
CA ARG A 396 -4.90 4.08 10.18
C ARG A 396 -5.54 3.83 11.55
N LEU A 397 -4.80 3.27 12.50
CA LEU A 397 -5.28 3.07 13.87
C LEU A 397 -5.73 4.39 14.52
N ILE A 398 -4.99 5.48 14.32
CA ILE A 398 -5.32 6.79 14.87
C ILE A 398 -6.54 7.40 14.17
N ILE A 399 -6.55 7.42 12.85
CA ILE A 399 -7.60 8.10 12.06
C ILE A 399 -8.92 7.33 12.12
N GLU A 400 -8.92 6.03 11.85
CA GLU A 400 -10.15 5.23 11.80
C GLU A 400 -10.82 5.10 13.18
N ASN A 401 -10.04 5.15 14.26
CA ASN A 401 -10.55 5.16 15.64
C ASN A 401 -10.69 6.57 16.24
N LYS A 402 -10.37 7.64 15.47
CA LYS A 402 -10.44 9.05 15.90
C LYS A 402 -9.69 9.34 17.21
N LEU A 403 -8.49 8.77 17.35
CA LEU A 403 -7.69 8.90 18.57
C LEU A 403 -7.00 10.26 18.63
N ARG A 404 -7.21 10.99 19.73
CA ARG A 404 -6.54 12.28 19.99
C ARG A 404 -5.20 12.03 20.68
N ILE A 405 -4.16 11.84 19.88
CA ILE A 405 -2.82 11.46 20.35
C ILE A 405 -1.79 12.44 19.81
N LYS A 406 -0.98 13.01 20.71
CA LYS A 406 0.24 13.73 20.36
C LYS A 406 1.38 12.74 20.13
N LEU A 407 1.70 12.49 18.86
CA LEU A 407 2.69 11.48 18.49
C LEU A 407 4.08 11.74 19.08
N LEU A 408 4.50 13.00 19.23
CA LEU A 408 5.78 13.34 19.85
C LEU A 408 5.85 12.84 21.28
N ASP A 409 4.79 13.04 22.07
CA ASP A 409 4.72 12.56 23.45
C ASP A 409 4.78 11.03 23.51
N VAL A 410 4.14 10.34 22.57
CA VAL A 410 4.17 8.88 22.51
C VAL A 410 5.55 8.36 22.12
N PHE A 411 6.21 8.98 21.13
CA PHE A 411 7.58 8.61 20.75
C PHE A 411 8.56 8.84 21.89
N ASN A 412 8.43 9.95 22.61
CA ASN A 412 9.23 10.24 23.80
C ASN A 412 9.02 9.17 24.89
N LYS A 413 7.77 8.80 25.19
CA LYS A 413 7.48 7.75 26.17
C LYS A 413 7.94 6.36 25.73
N ALA A 414 8.13 6.14 24.43
CA ALA A 414 8.75 4.94 23.88
C ALA A 414 10.29 4.98 23.89
N GLY A 415 10.92 6.03 24.43
CA GLY A 415 12.37 6.22 24.51
C GLY A 415 13.01 6.82 23.25
N GLY A 416 12.21 7.51 22.42
CA GLY A 416 12.59 8.09 21.13
C GLY A 416 12.88 9.58 21.17
N GLU A 417 13.26 10.18 22.30
CA GLU A 417 13.34 11.64 22.48
C GLU A 417 14.26 12.32 21.45
N THR A 418 15.36 11.68 21.10
CA THR A 418 16.34 12.21 20.13
C THR A 418 15.91 12.05 18.67
N ILE A 419 14.91 11.20 18.40
CA ILE A 419 14.46 10.86 17.04
C ILE A 419 13.02 11.31 16.75
N ALA A 420 12.30 11.83 17.75
CA ALA A 420 10.86 12.08 17.67
C ALA A 420 10.48 13.03 16.51
N ALA A 421 11.26 14.10 16.30
CA ALA A 421 11.01 15.06 15.22
C ALA A 421 11.23 14.45 13.82
N ASP A 422 12.29 13.65 13.64
CA ASP A 422 12.59 12.97 12.38
C ASP A 422 11.55 11.88 12.08
N LEU A 423 11.13 11.14 13.10
CA LEU A 423 10.06 10.15 12.97
C LEU A 423 8.71 10.81 12.66
N LEU A 424 8.38 11.96 13.29
CA LEU A 424 7.17 12.71 12.97
C LEU A 424 7.17 13.20 11.51
N ALA A 425 8.30 13.69 11.02
CA ALA A 425 8.44 14.07 9.61
C ALA A 425 8.19 12.87 8.67
N PHE A 426 8.69 11.68 9.04
CA PHE A 426 8.39 10.46 8.29
C PHE A 426 6.89 10.11 8.31
N PHE A 427 6.21 10.27 9.44
CA PHE A 427 4.76 10.10 9.55
C PHE A 427 4.00 11.09 8.67
N ALA A 428 4.41 12.36 8.62
CA ALA A 428 3.83 13.36 7.73
C ALA A 428 3.93 12.92 6.26
N ASP A 429 5.10 12.44 5.82
CA ASP A 429 5.30 11.90 4.47
C ASP A 429 4.42 10.66 4.19
N ARG A 430 4.19 9.80 5.19
CA ARG A 430 3.32 8.63 5.04
C ARG A 430 1.84 9.01 4.98
N LEU A 431 1.41 9.95 5.81
CA LEU A 431 0.03 10.44 5.81
C LEU A 431 -0.31 11.13 4.48
N LYS A 432 0.61 11.92 3.90
CA LYS A 432 0.47 12.48 2.55
C LYS A 432 0.17 11.42 1.49
N VAL A 433 0.91 10.31 1.51
CA VAL A 433 0.70 9.20 0.56
C VAL A 433 -0.65 8.52 0.78
N HIS A 434 -1.06 8.34 2.04
CA HIS A 434 -2.35 7.75 2.38
C HIS A 434 -3.52 8.62 1.91
N LEU A 435 -3.54 9.91 2.24
CA LEU A 435 -4.60 10.83 1.82
C LEU A 435 -4.66 11.01 0.30
N LYS A 436 -3.49 10.99 -0.38
CA LYS A 436 -3.44 10.98 -1.84
C LYS A 436 -4.14 9.75 -2.43
N SER A 437 -4.00 8.58 -1.80
CA SER A 437 -4.69 7.37 -2.25
C SER A 437 -6.21 7.42 -2.06
N GLU A 438 -6.69 8.27 -1.16
CA GLU A 438 -8.12 8.55 -0.95
C GLU A 438 -8.67 9.66 -1.87
N GLY A 439 -7.82 10.25 -2.72
CA GLY A 439 -8.22 11.26 -3.70
C GLY A 439 -8.10 12.72 -3.22
N VAL A 440 -7.50 12.97 -2.05
CA VAL A 440 -7.23 14.33 -1.57
C VAL A 440 -6.08 14.96 -2.37
N ARG A 441 -6.22 16.23 -2.76
CA ARG A 441 -5.17 16.95 -3.51
C ARG A 441 -3.88 17.09 -2.69
N HIS A 442 -2.73 16.81 -3.28
CA HIS A 442 -1.44 16.75 -2.57
C HIS A 442 -0.97 18.11 -2.04
N ASP A 443 -1.26 19.16 -2.80
CA ASP A 443 -0.85 20.54 -2.52
C ASP A 443 -1.58 21.14 -1.30
N LEU A 444 -2.85 20.79 -1.11
CA LEU A 444 -3.63 21.12 0.09
C LEU A 444 -3.10 20.41 1.34
N ILE A 445 -2.66 19.16 1.18
CA ILE A 445 -2.03 18.43 2.27
C ILE A 445 -0.72 19.12 2.65
N ASP A 446 0.13 19.43 1.67
CA ASP A 446 1.37 20.17 1.91
C ASP A 446 1.13 21.52 2.60
N ALA A 447 0.07 22.23 2.25
CA ALA A 447 -0.33 23.50 2.87
C ALA A 447 -0.62 23.36 4.37
N VAL A 448 -1.36 22.33 4.78
CA VAL A 448 -1.68 22.10 6.20
C VAL A 448 -0.45 21.66 6.99
N PHE A 449 0.39 20.78 6.43
CA PHE A 449 1.59 20.32 7.11
C PHE A 449 2.67 21.40 7.25
N ALA A 450 2.76 22.32 6.29
CA ALA A 450 3.79 23.35 6.28
C ALA A 450 3.64 24.39 7.40
N VAL A 451 2.44 24.55 7.96
CA VAL A 451 2.21 25.39 9.16
C VAL A 451 3.04 24.89 10.35
N GLY A 452 3.23 23.57 10.44
CA GLY A 452 4.02 22.92 11.49
C GLY A 452 3.38 23.02 12.88
N GLY A 453 4.08 22.44 13.87
CA GLY A 453 3.66 22.51 15.29
C GLY A 453 2.45 21.65 15.67
N GLU A 454 1.95 20.83 14.75
CA GLU A 454 0.81 19.93 14.96
C GLU A 454 1.25 18.47 14.77
N ASP A 455 0.96 17.63 15.76
CA ASP A 455 1.28 16.20 15.77
C ASP A 455 0.07 15.31 16.08
N ASP A 456 -1.13 15.89 16.09
CA ASP A 456 -2.42 15.20 16.15
C ASP A 456 -2.97 14.96 14.74
N LEU A 457 -2.93 13.69 14.31
CA LEU A 457 -3.31 13.33 12.94
C LEU A 457 -4.81 13.54 12.66
N VAL A 458 -5.67 13.41 13.67
CA VAL A 458 -7.12 13.61 13.50
C VAL A 458 -7.42 15.08 13.26
N ARG A 459 -6.76 15.96 14.02
CA ARG A 459 -6.88 17.40 13.85
C ARG A 459 -6.28 17.88 12.52
N LEU A 460 -5.15 17.32 12.10
CA LEU A 460 -4.55 17.59 10.78
C LEU A 460 -5.49 17.20 9.64
N LEU A 461 -6.11 16.02 9.73
CA LEU A 461 -7.06 15.56 8.73
C LEU A 461 -8.27 16.48 8.63
N ALA A 462 -8.90 16.81 9.77
CA ALA A 462 -10.05 17.72 9.80
C ALA A 462 -9.71 19.10 9.21
N ARG A 463 -8.49 19.63 9.49
CA ARG A 463 -8.01 20.88 8.89
C ARG A 463 -7.82 20.77 7.38
N GLY A 464 -7.27 19.64 6.90
CA GLY A 464 -7.08 19.37 5.48
C GLY A 464 -8.39 19.24 4.71
N GLU A 465 -9.38 18.55 5.28
CA GLU A 465 -10.73 18.43 4.72
C GLU A 465 -11.42 19.80 4.64
N ALA A 466 -11.37 20.59 5.71
CA ALA A 466 -11.93 21.95 5.73
C ALA A 466 -11.25 22.86 4.68
N LEU A 467 -9.92 22.81 4.56
CA LEU A 467 -9.19 23.56 3.53
C LEU A 467 -9.58 23.10 2.12
N SER A 468 -9.77 21.79 1.91
CA SER A 468 -10.18 21.26 0.61
C SER A 468 -11.59 21.68 0.22
N ALA A 469 -12.52 21.68 1.17
CA ALA A 469 -13.88 22.18 0.94
C ALA A 469 -13.85 23.68 0.62
N PHE A 470 -13.07 24.46 1.38
CA PHE A 470 -12.92 25.90 1.18
C PHE A 470 -12.35 26.26 -0.19
N VAL A 471 -11.20 25.69 -0.57
CA VAL A 471 -10.56 25.95 -1.88
C VAL A 471 -11.43 25.47 -3.05
N GLY A 472 -12.30 24.49 -2.83
CA GLY A 472 -13.29 24.04 -3.82
C GLY A 472 -14.48 24.99 -4.00
N SER A 473 -14.67 25.97 -3.11
CA SER A 473 -15.74 26.97 -3.21
C SER A 473 -15.33 28.18 -4.07
N ASP A 474 -16.33 28.94 -4.55
CA ASP A 474 -16.08 30.17 -5.30
C ASP A 474 -15.31 31.21 -4.45
N ASP A 475 -15.64 31.34 -3.16
CA ASP A 475 -14.97 32.28 -2.26
C ASP A 475 -13.51 31.89 -2.01
N GLY A 476 -13.25 30.61 -1.72
CA GLY A 476 -11.89 30.13 -1.48
C GLY A 476 -11.01 30.13 -2.73
N GLY A 477 -11.59 29.84 -3.90
CA GLY A 477 -10.88 29.96 -5.18
C GLY A 477 -10.42 31.39 -5.47
N ASN A 478 -11.30 32.37 -5.25
CA ASN A 478 -10.97 33.80 -5.42
C ASN A 478 -9.96 34.28 -4.37
N LEU A 479 -10.10 33.87 -3.11
CA LEU A 479 -9.15 34.23 -2.06
C LEU A 479 -7.75 33.66 -2.33
N LEU A 480 -7.66 32.42 -2.85
CA LEU A 480 -6.40 31.82 -3.29
C LEU A 480 -5.75 32.63 -4.43
N ALA A 481 -6.54 33.13 -5.39
CA ALA A 481 -6.05 33.98 -6.46
C ALA A 481 -5.53 35.33 -5.92
N ALA A 482 -6.25 35.95 -4.98
CA ALA A 482 -5.84 37.17 -4.31
C ALA A 482 -4.54 37.00 -3.52
N HIS A 483 -4.41 35.90 -2.76
CA HIS A 483 -3.18 35.52 -2.07
C HIS A 483 -1.99 35.40 -3.03
N LYS A 484 -2.17 34.73 -4.18
CA LYS A 484 -1.12 34.60 -5.20
C LYS A 484 -0.72 35.94 -5.81
N ARG A 485 -1.68 36.85 -6.01
CA ARG A 485 -1.42 38.21 -6.49
C ARG A 485 -0.57 38.99 -5.47
N ALA A 486 -0.96 38.97 -4.19
CA ALA A 486 -0.22 39.60 -3.09
C ALA A 486 1.22 39.04 -2.99
N ALA A 487 1.36 37.71 -2.98
CA ALA A 487 2.66 37.04 -2.90
C ALA A 487 3.58 37.38 -4.08
N ASN A 488 3.03 37.45 -5.30
CA ASN A 488 3.81 37.81 -6.48
C ASN A 488 4.29 39.25 -6.46
N ILE A 489 3.43 40.21 -6.08
CA ILE A 489 3.81 41.62 -5.95
C ILE A 489 4.93 41.76 -4.91
N LEU A 490 4.75 41.16 -3.72
CA LEU A 490 5.77 41.17 -2.68
C LEU A 490 7.09 40.59 -3.15
N ARG A 491 7.08 39.41 -3.79
CA ARG A 491 8.31 38.78 -4.30
C ARG A 491 9.05 39.66 -5.30
N ILE A 492 8.33 40.36 -6.19
CA ILE A 492 8.93 41.26 -7.19
C ILE A 492 9.56 42.47 -6.49
N GLU A 493 8.80 43.15 -5.62
CA GLU A 493 9.27 44.38 -4.98
C GLU A 493 10.36 44.10 -3.93
N GLN A 494 10.27 43.03 -3.15
CA GLN A 494 11.35 42.60 -2.23
C GLN A 494 12.66 42.33 -2.96
N LYS A 495 12.60 41.67 -4.13
CA LYS A 495 13.78 41.42 -4.96
C LYS A 495 14.38 42.73 -5.51
N LYS A 496 13.53 43.67 -5.90
CA LYS A 496 13.93 44.98 -6.44
C LYS A 496 14.57 45.87 -5.37
N ASP A 497 13.99 45.86 -4.17
CA ASP A 497 14.40 46.74 -3.07
C ASP A 497 15.47 46.11 -2.18
N GLY A 498 15.72 44.80 -2.31
CA GLY A 498 16.71 44.07 -1.50
C GLY A 498 16.34 43.97 -0.02
N MET A 499 15.05 44.14 0.32
CA MET A 499 14.53 44.09 1.69
C MET A 499 13.30 43.20 1.77
N THR A 500 13.00 42.72 2.98
CA THR A 500 11.76 42.00 3.27
C THR A 500 10.76 42.96 3.91
N TYR A 501 9.52 42.90 3.45
CA TYR A 501 8.41 43.65 4.05
C TYR A 501 7.71 42.76 5.09
N SER A 502 7.96 43.02 6.37
CA SER A 502 7.34 42.34 7.50
C SER A 502 6.98 43.35 8.59
N GLY A 503 5.78 43.22 9.16
CA GLY A 503 5.25 44.13 10.17
C GLY A 503 3.80 44.53 9.91
N THR A 504 3.30 45.44 10.73
CA THR A 504 1.92 45.98 10.66
C THR A 504 1.91 47.25 9.83
N ALA A 505 0.93 47.41 8.95
CA ALA A 505 0.71 48.67 8.25
C ALA A 505 0.33 49.79 9.23
N ASP A 506 0.80 51.01 8.95
CA ASP A 506 0.51 52.22 9.70
C ASP A 506 -0.75 52.90 9.14
N GLU A 507 -1.81 52.93 9.95
CA GLU A 507 -3.10 53.52 9.57
C GLU A 507 -3.01 55.01 9.25
N ALA A 508 -2.01 55.73 9.79
CA ALA A 508 -1.80 57.15 9.50
C ALA A 508 -1.30 57.42 8.07
N LEU A 509 -0.90 56.38 7.33
CA LEU A 509 -0.37 56.46 5.97
C LEU A 509 -1.36 55.93 4.91
N PHE A 510 -2.59 55.58 5.28
CA PHE A 510 -3.64 55.20 4.33
C PHE A 510 -4.21 56.44 3.64
N GLU A 511 -4.41 56.35 2.33
CA GLU A 511 -4.94 57.45 1.51
C GLU A 511 -6.37 57.18 1.02
N GLN A 512 -6.77 55.91 0.96
CA GLN A 512 -8.06 55.47 0.43
C GLN A 512 -8.85 54.67 1.47
N ASP A 513 -10.19 54.72 1.39
CA ASP A 513 -11.09 54.01 2.31
C ASP A 513 -10.91 52.48 2.20
N GLU A 514 -10.52 51.98 1.02
CA GLU A 514 -10.24 50.57 0.74
C GLU A 514 -9.03 50.05 1.53
N GLU A 515 -8.03 50.90 1.82
CA GLU A 515 -6.87 50.53 2.66
C GLU A 515 -7.31 50.34 4.12
N HIS A 516 -8.16 51.24 4.64
CA HIS A 516 -8.74 51.13 5.99
C HIS A 516 -9.65 49.90 6.10
N ALA A 517 -10.51 49.67 5.09
CA ALA A 517 -11.42 48.54 5.07
C ALA A 517 -10.68 47.19 5.07
N LEU A 518 -9.63 47.06 4.25
CA LEU A 518 -8.80 45.86 4.23
C LEU A 518 -8.05 45.65 5.55
N PHE A 519 -7.46 46.71 6.11
CA PHE A 519 -6.75 46.62 7.39
C PHE A 519 -7.67 46.16 8.54
N ALA A 520 -8.88 46.72 8.63
CA ALA A 520 -9.87 46.33 9.62
C ALA A 520 -10.32 44.88 9.44
N ALA A 521 -10.56 44.45 8.19
CA ALA A 521 -10.95 43.08 7.87
C ALA A 521 -9.84 42.07 8.21
N LEU A 522 -8.58 42.37 7.91
CA LEU A 522 -7.43 41.51 8.25
C LEU A 522 -7.27 41.34 9.76
N ASN A 523 -7.42 42.42 10.54
CA ASN A 523 -7.35 42.35 12.00
C ASN A 523 -8.51 41.53 12.60
N GLY A 524 -9.72 41.65 12.04
CA GLY A 524 -10.88 40.88 12.46
C GLY A 524 -10.75 39.40 12.12
N ALA A 525 -10.55 39.09 10.84
CA ALA A 525 -10.48 37.72 10.33
C ALA A 525 -9.28 36.94 10.90
N GLY A 526 -8.13 37.59 11.13
CA GLY A 526 -6.98 36.95 11.77
C GLY A 526 -7.29 36.51 13.21
N GLY A 527 -7.83 37.43 14.03
CA GLY A 527 -8.17 37.12 15.41
C GLY A 527 -9.26 36.04 15.55
N GLU A 528 -10.33 36.16 14.77
CA GLU A 528 -11.45 35.21 14.79
C GLU A 528 -11.05 33.84 14.19
N GLY A 529 -10.40 33.84 13.03
CA GLY A 529 -9.94 32.62 12.36
C GLY A 529 -8.96 31.82 13.23
N GLN A 530 -8.03 32.49 13.90
CA GLN A 530 -7.10 31.84 14.82
C GLN A 530 -7.82 31.22 16.03
N ALA A 531 -8.78 31.94 16.63
CA ALA A 531 -9.56 31.43 17.77
C ALA A 531 -10.41 30.21 17.38
N LEU A 532 -11.01 30.23 16.19
CA LEU A 532 -11.78 29.11 15.63
C LEU A 532 -10.88 27.91 15.33
N ALA A 533 -9.72 28.13 14.71
CA ALA A 533 -8.75 27.06 14.43
C ALA A 533 -8.17 26.44 15.72
N GLN A 534 -7.92 27.24 16.76
CA GLN A 534 -7.54 26.74 18.09
C GLN A 534 -8.65 25.92 18.76
N SER A 535 -9.91 26.27 18.49
CA SER A 535 -11.09 25.54 18.96
C SER A 535 -11.51 24.38 18.03
N GLU A 536 -10.68 24.04 17.05
CA GLU A 536 -10.90 22.96 16.06
C GLU A 536 -12.12 23.16 15.15
N LYS A 537 -12.62 24.38 15.07
CA LYS A 537 -13.71 24.78 14.16
C LYS A 537 -13.12 25.24 12.83
N PHE A 538 -12.50 24.31 12.11
CA PHE A 538 -11.76 24.64 10.89
C PHE A 538 -12.66 25.15 9.77
N GLU A 539 -13.87 24.62 9.62
CA GLU A 539 -14.84 25.13 8.63
C GLU A 539 -15.22 26.59 8.93
N ASP A 540 -15.57 26.90 10.18
CA ASP A 540 -15.89 28.27 10.61
C ASP A 540 -14.67 29.19 10.40
N ALA A 541 -13.45 28.72 10.68
CA ALA A 541 -12.24 29.49 10.45
C ALA A 541 -12.04 29.81 8.96
N MET A 542 -12.39 28.89 8.06
CA MET A 542 -12.36 29.13 6.61
C MET A 542 -13.46 30.11 6.17
N VAL A 543 -14.64 30.07 6.80
CA VAL A 543 -15.72 31.04 6.56
C VAL A 543 -15.29 32.45 6.98
N ALA A 544 -14.63 32.60 8.14
CA ALA A 544 -14.09 33.88 8.58
C ALA A 544 -13.04 34.43 7.58
N LEU A 545 -12.20 33.56 7.01
CA LEU A 545 -11.28 33.96 5.93
C LEU A 545 -12.00 34.36 4.64
N ALA A 546 -13.14 33.74 4.32
CA ALA A 546 -13.93 34.06 3.12
C ALA A 546 -14.40 35.52 3.11
N GLU A 547 -14.67 36.11 4.28
CA GLU A 547 -15.09 37.50 4.43
C GLU A 547 -14.04 38.51 3.94
N LEU A 548 -12.76 38.10 3.86
CA LEU A 548 -11.69 38.93 3.30
C LEU A 548 -11.84 39.20 1.80
N ARG A 549 -12.65 38.40 1.09
CA ARG A 549 -12.82 38.50 -0.37
C ARG A 549 -13.22 39.90 -0.81
N GLY A 550 -14.29 40.46 -0.24
CA GLY A 550 -14.80 41.77 -0.64
C GLY A 550 -13.78 42.90 -0.46
N PRO A 551 -13.21 43.07 0.75
CA PRO A 551 -12.14 44.04 1.00
C PRO A 551 -10.89 43.85 0.13
N LEU A 552 -10.50 42.60 -0.17
CA LEU A 552 -9.36 42.29 -1.04
C LEU A 552 -9.63 42.68 -2.50
N ASP A 553 -10.80 42.35 -3.03
CA ASP A 553 -11.19 42.65 -4.40
C ASP A 553 -11.20 44.18 -4.61
N ASN A 554 -11.84 44.93 -3.70
CA ASN A 554 -11.87 46.40 -3.73
C ASN A 554 -10.46 47.00 -3.66
N PHE A 555 -9.61 46.51 -2.73
CA PHE A 555 -8.22 46.97 -2.64
C PHE A 555 -7.47 46.75 -3.95
N PHE A 556 -7.63 45.59 -4.59
CA PHE A 556 -6.91 45.28 -5.82
C PHE A 556 -7.47 45.95 -7.09
N GLU A 557 -8.71 46.42 -7.05
CA GLU A 557 -9.37 47.18 -8.12
C GLU A 557 -9.02 48.68 -8.03
N ASP A 558 -9.11 49.26 -6.83
CA ASP A 558 -9.04 50.72 -6.64
C ASP A 558 -7.68 51.22 -6.12
N VAL A 559 -6.92 50.38 -5.38
CA VAL A 559 -5.64 50.78 -4.77
C VAL A 559 -4.45 50.39 -5.65
N MET A 560 -3.75 51.39 -6.17
CA MET A 560 -2.47 51.18 -6.85
C MET A 560 -1.34 51.01 -5.83
N VAL A 561 -0.76 49.81 -5.74
CA VAL A 561 0.33 49.53 -4.77
C VAL A 561 1.61 50.32 -5.07
N ASN A 562 1.98 50.45 -6.36
CA ASN A 562 3.22 51.11 -6.76
C ASN A 562 2.98 52.60 -7.06
N VAL A 563 3.09 53.43 -6.02
CA VAL A 563 2.99 54.91 -6.09
C VAL A 563 4.33 55.60 -5.87
N ASP A 564 4.41 56.89 -6.23
CA ASP A 564 5.62 57.70 -6.13
C ASP A 564 6.04 57.97 -4.67
N ASP A 565 5.09 58.11 -3.75
CA ASP A 565 5.38 58.26 -2.33
C ASP A 565 5.87 56.93 -1.75
N LYS A 566 7.17 56.89 -1.41
CA LYS A 566 7.82 55.70 -0.83
C LYS A 566 7.21 55.24 0.48
N LYS A 567 6.69 56.15 1.31
CA LYS A 567 6.09 55.79 2.61
C LYS A 567 4.77 55.05 2.37
N VAL A 568 3.91 55.60 1.52
CA VAL A 568 2.61 55.01 1.17
C VAL A 568 2.81 53.67 0.44
N ARG A 569 3.71 53.61 -0.53
CA ARG A 569 4.06 52.35 -1.22
C ARG A 569 4.53 51.27 -0.24
N ASN A 570 5.43 51.60 0.67
CA ASN A 570 5.91 50.64 1.67
C ASN A 570 4.78 50.19 2.60
N ASN A 571 3.86 51.09 2.95
CA ASN A 571 2.71 50.76 3.78
C ASN A 571 1.74 49.79 3.09
N ARG A 572 1.45 50.01 1.80
CA ARG A 572 0.65 49.08 0.98
C ARG A 572 1.31 47.72 0.83
N LEU A 573 2.65 47.67 0.75
CA LEU A 573 3.40 46.39 0.77
C LEU A 573 3.32 45.69 2.14
N LEU A 574 3.23 46.44 3.25
CA LEU A 574 2.96 45.85 4.56
C LEU A 574 1.55 45.25 4.64
N LEU A 575 0.53 45.92 4.08
CA LEU A 575 -0.83 45.36 3.96
C LEU A 575 -0.82 44.03 3.17
N LEU A 576 -0.11 43.97 2.03
CA LEU A 576 0.06 42.72 1.28
C LEU A 576 0.74 41.62 2.12
N SER A 577 1.71 41.98 2.96
CA SER A 577 2.41 41.04 3.85
C SER A 577 1.48 40.50 4.93
N GLN A 578 0.61 41.35 5.48
CA GLN A 578 -0.42 40.95 6.45
C GLN A 578 -1.45 39.98 5.86
N ILE A 579 -1.83 40.12 4.59
CA ILE A 579 -2.69 39.14 3.90
C ILE A 579 -2.06 37.74 3.95
N LEU A 580 -0.78 37.62 3.60
CA LEU A 580 -0.07 36.35 3.64
C LEU A 580 0.05 35.80 5.05
N MET A 581 0.23 36.67 6.05
CA MET A 581 0.33 36.29 7.46
C MET A 581 -0.99 35.70 7.96
N VAL A 582 -2.11 36.42 7.81
CA VAL A 582 -3.44 36.01 8.29
C VAL A 582 -3.87 34.68 7.66
N MET A 583 -3.71 34.55 6.34
CA MET A 583 -4.03 33.28 5.66
C MET A 583 -3.08 32.15 6.08
N GLY A 584 -1.79 32.46 6.31
CA GLY A 584 -0.74 31.55 6.75
C GLY A 584 -0.94 30.94 8.14
N GLU A 585 -1.76 31.55 9.00
CA GLU A 585 -2.07 31.01 10.34
C GLU A 585 -2.90 29.72 10.28
N ILE A 586 -3.70 29.57 9.22
CA ILE A 586 -4.61 28.42 9.05
C ILE A 586 -3.97 27.36 8.14
N ALA A 587 -3.38 27.77 7.02
CA ALA A 587 -2.67 26.89 6.09
C ALA A 587 -1.61 27.66 5.30
N ASP A 588 -0.53 27.00 4.87
CA ASP A 588 0.43 27.61 3.95
C ASP A 588 -0.11 27.59 2.51
N PHE A 589 -0.87 28.62 2.14
CA PHE A 589 -1.44 28.79 0.80
C PHE A 589 -0.38 28.86 -0.31
N SER A 590 0.91 29.08 0.01
CA SER A 590 1.99 29.05 -0.99
C SER A 590 2.26 27.65 -1.53
N LYS A 591 1.82 26.60 -0.83
CA LYS A 591 1.94 25.20 -1.25
C LYS A 591 0.86 24.77 -2.23
N ILE A 592 -0.21 25.54 -2.37
CA ILE A 592 -1.39 25.18 -3.18
C ILE A 592 -1.15 25.49 -4.66
N GLU A 593 -1.15 24.44 -5.48
CA GLU A 593 -0.96 24.49 -6.94
C GLU A 593 -2.19 25.03 -7.67
N GLY A 594 -1.97 25.51 -8.89
CA GLY A 594 -2.91 26.33 -9.69
C GLY A 594 -2.61 27.80 -9.53
#